data_AF-Q5EMY1-F1
#
_entry.id   AF-Q5EMY1-F1
#
_cell.length_a   1.000
_cell.length_b   1.000
_cell.length_c   1.000
_cell.angle_alpha   90.00
_cell.angle_beta   90.00
_cell.angle_gamma   90.00
#
_symmetry.space_group_name_H-M   'P 1'
#
loop_
_entity.id
_entity.type
_entity.pdbx_description
1 polymer ?
#
loop_
_entity_poly.entity_id
_entity_poly.type
_entity_poly.pdbx_seq_one_letter_code
_entity_poly.pdbx_strand_id
1 'polypeptide(L)'
;MPSDAEISDMVANCEHVMIALDALRNQRMYLSNELHREGAPRPSRGYGGEDEDVNMYNDGMKQSYNVMETKKRRGRAAPPGRCHSCNRMDTPEWRRGPDGARTLCNACGLHYAKLERKKQMERGQARKDAAK
;
A
#
# COMPACT_ATOMS: atom_id res chain seq x y z
N MET A 1 -8.79 -14.60 51.89
CA MET A 1 -8.12 -13.72 50.91
C MET A 1 -6.91 -14.46 50.38
N PRO A 2 -6.58 -14.37 49.09
CA PRO A 2 -5.33 -14.92 48.57
C PRO A 2 -4.15 -14.30 49.33
N SER A 3 -3.14 -15.11 49.61
CA SER A 3 -1.92 -14.67 50.27
C SER A 3 -1.08 -13.80 49.32
N ASP A 4 -0.24 -12.93 49.88
CA ASP A 4 0.69 -12.10 49.09
C ASP A 4 1.59 -12.93 48.16
N ALA A 5 1.97 -14.14 48.59
CA ALA A 5 2.76 -15.06 47.77
C ALA A 5 1.99 -15.53 46.52
N GLU A 6 0.73 -15.95 46.69
CA GLU A 6 -0.13 -16.37 45.58
C GLU A 6 -0.37 -15.22 44.60
N ILE A 7 -0.55 -13.99 45.10
CA ILE A 7 -0.72 -12.80 44.26
C ILE A 7 0.57 -12.53 43.47
N SER A 8 1.73 -12.63 44.10
CA SER A 8 3.03 -12.43 43.43
C SER A 8 3.26 -13.45 42.31
N ASP A 9 2.91 -14.72 42.55
CA ASP A 9 3.03 -15.77 41.53
C ASP A 9 2.07 -15.53 40.36
N MET A 10 0.85 -15.07 40.63
CA MET A 10 -0.10 -14.69 39.59
C MET A 10 0.41 -13.53 38.73
N VAL A 11 1.05 -12.53 39.34
CA VAL A 11 1.66 -11.39 38.63
C VAL A 11 2.82 -11.86 37.76
N ALA A 12 3.73 -12.68 38.29
CA ALA A 12 4.85 -13.25 37.53
C ALA A 12 4.36 -14.07 36.32
N ASN A 13 3.30 -14.86 36.51
CA ASN A 13 2.67 -15.61 35.42
C ASN A 13 2.10 -14.67 34.35
N CYS A 14 1.43 -13.58 34.74
CA CYS A 14 0.94 -12.58 33.80
C CYS A 14 2.09 -11.91 33.03
N GLU A 15 3.21 -11.60 33.68
CA GLU A 15 4.40 -11.05 33.02
C GLU A 15 4.98 -12.00 31.97
N HIS A 16 5.11 -13.29 32.31
CA HIS A 16 5.57 -14.30 31.36
C HIS A 16 4.64 -14.42 30.14
N VAL A 17 3.33 -14.38 30.35
CA VAL A 17 2.35 -14.42 29.26
C VAL A 17 2.48 -13.17 28.38
N MET A 18 2.65 -11.98 28.96
CA MET A 18 2.84 -10.75 28.18
C MET A 18 4.10 -10.80 27.32
N ILE A 19 5.22 -11.29 27.87
CA ILE A 19 6.48 -11.45 27.12
C ILE A 19 6.31 -12.43 25.96
N ALA A 20 5.65 -13.57 26.20
CA ALA A 20 5.40 -14.56 25.16
C ALA A 20 4.52 -14.01 24.02
N LEU A 21 3.50 -13.22 24.35
CA LEU A 21 2.62 -12.59 23.36
C LEU A 21 3.37 -11.52 22.54
N ASP A 22 4.26 -10.75 23.16
CA ASP A 22 5.09 -9.78 22.43
C ASP A 22 6.06 -10.47 21.47
N ALA A 23 6.67 -11.58 21.89
CA ALA A 23 7.52 -12.40 21.02
C ALA A 23 6.75 -12.89 19.78
N LEU A 24 5.52 -13.38 19.95
CA LEU A 24 4.64 -13.79 18.84
C LEU A 24 4.28 -12.61 17.92
N ARG A 25 4.02 -11.42 18.49
CA ARG A 25 3.77 -10.20 17.72
C ARG A 25 4.98 -9.82 16.86
N ASN A 26 6.17 -9.88 17.43
CA ASN A 26 7.43 -9.59 16.73
C ASN A 26 7.71 -10.62 15.63
N GLN A 27 7.43 -11.90 15.88
CA GLN A 27 7.53 -12.96 14.88
C GLN A 27 6.58 -12.73 13.70
N ARG A 28 5.33 -12.33 13.95
CA ARG A 28 4.37 -11.96 12.89
C ARG A 28 4.86 -10.77 12.07
N MET A 29 5.45 -9.77 12.71
CA MET A 29 6.03 -8.61 12.02
C MET A 29 7.20 -9.01 11.14
N TYR A 30 8.08 -9.89 11.63
CA TYR A 30 9.21 -10.42 10.86
C TYR A 30 8.75 -11.16 9.60
N LEU A 31 7.81 -12.11 9.74
CA LEU A 31 7.25 -12.86 8.61
C LEU A 31 6.55 -11.94 7.60
N SER A 32 5.84 -10.92 8.09
CA SER A 32 5.24 -9.92 7.22
C SER A 32 6.31 -9.17 6.43
N ASN A 33 7.39 -8.72 7.07
CA ASN A 33 8.47 -8.00 6.41
C ASN A 33 9.21 -8.86 5.37
N GLU A 34 9.38 -10.16 5.65
CA GLU A 34 9.98 -11.13 4.74
C GLU A 34 9.13 -11.29 3.45
N LEU A 35 7.81 -11.39 3.57
CA LEU A 35 6.90 -11.39 2.41
C LEU A 35 6.96 -10.07 1.61
N HIS A 36 7.16 -8.92 2.27
CA HIS A 36 7.34 -7.64 1.57
C HIS A 36 8.70 -7.56 0.86
N ARG A 37 9.75 -8.25 1.36
CA ARG A 37 11.06 -8.34 0.71
C ARG A 37 11.01 -9.21 -0.54
N GLU A 38 10.28 -10.32 -0.51
CA GLU A 38 10.06 -11.18 -1.68
C GLU A 38 9.08 -10.56 -2.70
N GLY A 39 8.15 -9.73 -2.23
CA GLY A 39 7.18 -9.02 -3.07
C GLY A 39 7.63 -7.64 -3.58
N ALA A 40 8.80 -7.13 -3.17
CA ALA A 40 9.31 -5.85 -3.65
C ALA A 40 9.77 -5.99 -5.12
N PRO A 41 9.17 -5.24 -6.08
CA PRO A 41 9.72 -5.17 -7.42
C PRO A 41 11.13 -4.59 -7.31
N ARG A 42 12.15 -5.30 -7.81
CA ARG A 42 13.45 -4.68 -8.05
C ARG A 42 13.21 -3.42 -8.89
N PRO A 43 13.87 -2.27 -8.63
CA PRO A 43 13.88 -1.21 -9.62
C PRO A 43 14.53 -1.78 -10.87
N SER A 44 13.71 -2.08 -11.87
CA SER A 44 14.17 -2.50 -13.19
C SER A 44 14.91 -1.31 -13.81
N ARG A 45 16.23 -1.25 -13.59
CA ARG A 45 17.13 -0.52 -14.47
C ARG A 45 17.21 -1.32 -15.77
N GLY A 46 16.34 -0.97 -16.70
CA GLY A 46 16.46 -1.36 -18.10
C GLY A 46 17.61 -0.59 -18.75
N TYR A 47 18.72 -1.30 -18.94
CA TYR A 47 19.65 -1.33 -20.08
C TYR A 47 19.75 -0.12 -21.03
N GLY A 48 20.97 0.43 -21.15
CA GLY A 48 21.39 1.21 -22.31
C GLY A 48 22.71 1.95 -22.09
N GLY A 49 23.81 1.41 -22.65
CA GLY A 49 24.96 2.21 -23.11
C GLY A 49 26.09 2.41 -22.10
N GLU A 50 27.21 1.77 -22.38
CA GLU A 50 28.55 2.14 -21.93
C GLU A 50 28.87 3.52 -22.53
N ASP A 51 29.56 4.38 -21.76
CA ASP A 51 30.51 5.42 -22.18
C ASP A 51 30.53 6.54 -21.14
N GLU A 52 31.63 6.57 -20.39
CA GLU A 52 32.07 7.74 -19.64
C GLU A 52 32.32 8.90 -20.61
N ASP A 53 31.60 10.02 -20.49
CA ASP A 53 32.21 11.33 -20.70
C ASP A 53 31.42 12.42 -19.96
N VAL A 54 32.06 12.97 -18.92
CA VAL A 54 31.63 14.14 -18.19
C VAL A 54 32.08 15.35 -19.01
N ASN A 55 31.20 15.95 -19.82
CA ASN A 55 31.56 17.20 -20.51
C ASN A 55 30.77 18.42 -20.00
N MET A 56 31.57 19.32 -19.44
CA MET A 56 31.27 20.54 -18.70
C MET A 56 31.45 21.71 -19.69
N TYR A 57 30.42 22.54 -19.91
CA TYR A 57 30.36 23.75 -20.77
C TYR A 57 30.21 23.62 -22.30
N ASN A 58 28.99 23.87 -22.81
CA ASN A 58 28.59 24.67 -24.01
C ASN A 58 27.18 24.25 -24.47
N ASP A 59 26.28 25.04 -25.07
CA ASP A 59 26.28 26.39 -25.62
C ASP A 59 24.80 26.89 -25.68
N GLY A 60 24.61 28.20 -25.77
CA GLY A 60 23.36 28.88 -25.47
C GLY A 60 22.14 28.66 -26.38
N MET A 61 20.98 28.82 -25.76
CA MET A 61 19.80 29.50 -26.30
C MET A 61 19.00 28.81 -27.42
N LYS A 62 17.83 28.24 -27.07
CA LYS A 62 16.57 28.47 -27.82
C LYS A 62 15.33 28.13 -26.98
N GLN A 63 14.46 29.14 -26.90
CA GLN A 63 13.22 29.24 -26.12
C GLN A 63 12.00 28.84 -26.96
N SER A 64 10.91 28.49 -26.26
CA SER A 64 9.51 28.26 -26.71
C SER A 64 9.24 26.83 -27.22
N TYR A 65 8.19 26.11 -26.83
CA TYR A 65 6.83 26.48 -26.43
C TYR A 65 6.15 25.29 -25.68
N ASN A 66 5.48 25.61 -24.57
CA ASN A 66 4.35 24.95 -23.89
C ASN A 66 4.14 23.41 -23.79
N VAL A 67 3.58 23.07 -22.62
CA VAL A 67 2.77 21.88 -22.24
C VAL A 67 3.57 20.67 -21.74
N MET A 68 3.62 20.48 -20.43
CA MET A 68 2.83 19.47 -19.72
C MET A 68 2.89 19.80 -18.23
N GLU A 69 1.76 20.32 -17.76
CA GLU A 69 1.21 20.17 -16.43
C GLU A 69 2.16 19.50 -15.44
N THR A 70 2.64 20.27 -14.47
CA THR A 70 3.07 19.70 -13.21
C THR A 70 1.96 18.77 -12.78
N LYS A 71 2.13 17.46 -13.01
CA LYS A 71 1.30 16.42 -12.44
C LYS A 71 1.64 16.45 -10.96
N LYS A 72 1.08 17.48 -10.33
CA LYS A 72 0.99 17.77 -8.91
C LYS A 72 0.77 16.38 -8.35
N ARG A 73 1.80 15.83 -7.71
CA ARG A 73 1.69 14.55 -7.02
C ARG A 73 0.54 14.80 -6.08
N ARG A 74 -0.67 14.35 -6.46
CA ARG A 74 -1.92 14.75 -5.82
C ARG A 74 -1.67 14.47 -4.36
N GLY A 75 -1.53 15.55 -3.59
CA GLY A 75 -1.13 15.50 -2.19
C GLY A 75 -1.95 14.39 -1.56
N ARG A 76 -1.27 13.50 -0.82
CA ARG A 76 -1.89 12.33 -0.22
C ARG A 76 -3.12 12.82 0.55
N ALA A 77 -4.29 12.75 -0.06
CA ALA A 77 -5.51 13.23 0.55
C ALA A 77 -5.64 12.50 1.88
N ALA A 78 -5.92 13.26 2.94
CA ALA A 78 -6.13 12.69 4.25
C ALA A 78 -7.18 11.59 4.10
N PRO A 79 -6.94 10.39 4.67
CA PRO A 79 -7.93 9.33 4.60
C PRO A 79 -9.28 9.85 5.14
N PRO A 80 -10.39 9.58 4.45
CA PRO A 80 -11.70 9.81 5.01
C PRO A 80 -11.78 8.91 6.24
N GLY A 81 -11.92 9.49 7.43
CA GLY A 81 -11.83 8.73 8.69
C GLY A 81 -12.83 7.57 8.86
N ARG A 82 -13.64 7.25 7.85
CA ARG A 82 -14.56 6.11 7.75
C ARG A 82 -14.60 5.54 6.33
N CYS A 83 -14.71 4.21 6.24
CA CYS A 83 -14.99 3.50 4.99
C CYS A 83 -16.37 3.87 4.45
N HIS A 84 -16.50 4.19 3.16
CA HIS A 84 -17.79 4.55 2.55
C HIS A 84 -18.76 3.37 2.42
N SER A 85 -18.25 2.13 2.41
CA SER A 85 -19.09 0.93 2.23
C SER A 85 -19.52 0.26 3.55
N CYS A 86 -18.70 0.33 4.59
CA CYS A 86 -18.96 -0.36 5.86
C CYS A 86 -18.77 0.50 7.10
N ASN A 87 -18.51 1.81 6.91
CA ASN A 87 -18.39 2.83 7.95
C ASN A 87 -17.32 2.58 9.03
N ARG A 88 -16.47 1.56 8.87
CA ARG A 88 -15.38 1.26 9.80
C ARG A 88 -14.33 2.38 9.79
N MET A 89 -13.90 2.79 10.99
CA MET A 89 -12.87 3.83 11.21
C MET A 89 -11.45 3.27 11.24
N ASP A 90 -11.29 2.03 11.69
CA ASP A 90 -9.98 1.36 11.80
C ASP A 90 -9.75 0.38 10.63
N THR A 91 -8.64 0.56 9.91
CA THR A 91 -8.21 -0.30 8.82
C THR A 91 -6.70 -0.19 8.65
N PRO A 92 -5.99 -1.32 8.41
CA PRO A 92 -4.54 -1.30 8.23
C PRO A 92 -4.09 -0.57 6.95
N GLU A 93 -4.96 -0.49 5.94
CA GLU A 93 -4.70 0.16 4.66
C GLU A 93 -6.00 0.79 4.13
N TRP A 94 -5.92 2.00 3.58
CA TRP A 94 -7.02 2.68 2.89
C TRP A 94 -6.89 2.51 1.38
N ARG A 95 -7.89 1.89 0.76
CA ARG A 95 -7.94 1.59 -0.68
C ARG A 95 -8.85 2.56 -1.44
N ARG A 96 -8.64 2.64 -2.75
CA ARG A 96 -9.47 3.47 -3.65
C ARG A 96 -10.85 2.84 -3.83
N GLY A 97 -11.88 3.67 -3.88
CA GLY A 97 -13.27 3.28 -4.13
C GLY A 97 -13.91 4.11 -5.23
N PRO A 98 -15.24 4.02 -5.39
CA PRO A 98 -15.97 4.73 -6.45
C PRO A 98 -15.85 6.27 -6.31
N ASP A 99 -15.88 6.77 -5.08
CA ASP A 99 -15.84 8.21 -4.78
C ASP A 99 -14.41 8.80 -4.78
N GLY A 100 -13.40 8.01 -5.17
CA GLY A 100 -12.04 8.48 -5.38
C GLY A 100 -10.97 7.78 -4.52
N ALA A 101 -9.89 8.52 -4.25
CA ALA A 101 -8.71 7.96 -3.59
C ALA A 101 -8.97 7.71 -2.10
N ARG A 102 -8.60 6.50 -1.61
CA ARG A 102 -8.61 6.12 -0.18
C ARG A 102 -9.98 6.11 0.50
N THR A 103 -11.08 5.90 -0.22
CA THR A 103 -12.44 5.96 0.35
C THR A 103 -12.93 4.67 1.01
N LEU A 104 -12.23 3.55 0.81
CA LEU A 104 -12.63 2.24 1.31
C LEU A 104 -11.57 1.64 2.24
N CYS A 105 -12.02 0.83 3.20
CA CYS A 105 -11.12 0.00 4.00
C CYS A 105 -10.50 -1.13 3.15
N ASN A 106 -9.55 -1.87 3.72
CA ASN A 106 -8.85 -2.95 3.02
C ASN A 106 -9.81 -4.01 2.45
N ALA A 107 -10.77 -4.49 3.24
CA ALA A 107 -11.71 -5.52 2.81
C ALA A 107 -12.66 -5.02 1.70
N CYS A 108 -13.30 -3.87 1.90
CA CYS A 108 -14.22 -3.29 0.91
C CYS A 108 -13.50 -2.90 -0.38
N GLY A 109 -12.29 -2.36 -0.29
CA GLY A 109 -11.49 -1.97 -1.45
C GLY A 109 -11.03 -3.16 -2.29
N LEU A 110 -10.69 -4.30 -1.67
CA LEU A 110 -10.37 -5.53 -2.40
C LEU A 110 -11.59 -6.06 -3.16
N HIS A 111 -12.76 -6.07 -2.51
CA HIS A 111 -14.01 -6.48 -3.14
C HIS A 111 -14.35 -5.59 -4.34
N TYR A 112 -14.26 -4.26 -4.16
CA TYR A 112 -14.50 -3.30 -5.23
C TYR A 112 -13.54 -3.49 -6.41
N ALA A 113 -12.24 -3.67 -6.16
CA ALA A 113 -11.26 -3.90 -7.22
C ALA A 113 -11.56 -5.19 -8.02
N LYS A 114 -12.02 -6.26 -7.35
CA LYS A 114 -12.43 -7.50 -8.01
C LYS A 114 -13.64 -7.28 -8.91
N LEU A 115 -14.66 -6.57 -8.44
CA LEU A 115 -15.85 -6.23 -9.22
C LEU A 115 -15.49 -5.36 -10.44
N GLU A 116 -14.65 -4.35 -10.24
CA GLU A 116 -14.21 -3.45 -11.31
C GLU A 116 -13.42 -4.20 -12.39
N ARG A 117 -12.52 -5.11 -11.99
CA ARG A 117 -11.79 -5.96 -12.93
C ARG A 117 -12.73 -6.86 -13.75
N LYS A 118 -13.78 -7.42 -13.12
CA LYS A 118 -14.78 -8.24 -13.83
C LYS A 118 -15.52 -7.40 -14.88
N LYS A 119 -16.00 -6.21 -14.52
CA LYS A 119 -16.66 -5.28 -15.46
C LYS A 119 -15.78 -4.88 -16.64
N GLN A 120 -14.48 -4.69 -16.41
CA GLN A 120 -13.52 -4.37 -17.47
C GLN A 120 -13.35 -5.53 -18.46
N MET A 121 -13.31 -6.77 -17.99
CA MET A 121 -13.24 -7.95 -18.86
C MET A 121 -14.51 -8.10 -19.69
N GLU A 122 -15.69 -7.93 -19.09
CA GLU A 122 -16.99 -7.99 -19.78
C GLU A 122 -17.08 -6.90 -20.86
N ARG A 123 -16.69 -5.66 -20.55
CA ARG A 123 -16.61 -4.57 -21.54
C ARG A 123 -15.61 -4.85 -22.66
N GLY A 124 -14.49 -5.49 -22.34
CA GLY A 124 -13.49 -5.90 -23.32
C GLY A 124 -13.99 -6.99 -24.27
N GLN A 125 -14.75 -7.96 -23.74
CA GLN A 125 -15.35 -9.02 -24.53
C GLN A 125 -16.45 -8.48 -25.46
N ALA A 126 -17.35 -7.65 -24.93
CA ALA A 126 -18.41 -7.01 -25.73
C ALA A 126 -17.85 -6.16 -26.89
N ARG A 127 -16.70 -5.50 -26.69
CA ARG A 127 -16.01 -4.76 -27.75
C ARG A 127 -15.44 -5.67 -28.85
N LYS A 128 -15.01 -6.88 -28.52
CA LYS A 128 -14.52 -7.87 -29.50
C LYS A 128 -15.66 -8.48 -30.27
N ASP A 129 -16.76 -8.79 -29.59
CA ASP A 129 -17.94 -9.38 -30.22
C ASP A 129 -18.63 -8.39 -31.18
N ALA A 130 -18.60 -7.09 -30.89
CA ALA A 130 -19.11 -6.05 -31.79
C ALA A 130 -18.19 -5.73 -32.99
N ALA A 131 -16.94 -6.20 -32.97
CA ALA A 131 -15.97 -5.99 -34.04
C ALA A 131 -15.88 -7.16 -35.03
N LYS A 132 -16.69 -8.21 -34.82
CA LYS A 132 -16.81 -9.38 -35.69
C LYS A 132 -18.10 -9.29 -36.51
#